data_AF-A0A0G2HX47-F1
#
_entry.id   AF-A0A0G2HX47-F1
#
_cell.length_a   1.000
_cell.length_b   1.000
_cell.length_c   1.000
_cell.angle_alpha   90.00
_cell.angle_beta   90.00
_cell.angle_gamma   90.00
#
_symmetry.space_group_name_H-M   'P 1'
#
loop_
_entity.id
_entity.type
_entity.pdbx_description
1 polymer ?
#
loop_
_entity_poly.entity_id
_entity_poly.type
_entity_poly.pdbx_seq_one_letter_code
_entity_poly.pdbx_strand_id
1 'polypeptide(L)'
;MTGKGGPSEPLQAGFTQKTFTALLDQYPGNDQIREYIATSVDSVLPYLSNATKNALGYPLDRLSNGNAMLSLFQTPDCETSSYKSGLEALRLSIDLNRRNQEDGLWYYTYPYWSYLDGMYSLAPFYTLYTVTQSNATALNLTALNDMSHQMDLLWEHCLDATSGLLVHGYDASRTAVWADPATGASPHVWGRSLGWYAMALVDTLEALPNRRETRRYRGPLLQKFQSLASAVVRAADPDTGAWWQVLDQPGREGNYIESSGSAMFAYALLKAARLGYSPGNMSAVLPEVAKKAYEYLSSTFVVHEADGTLGYNGTVAVCSLNSTASYEVSAIVLTVAQYEGLT
;
A
#
# COMPACT_ATOMS: atom_id res chain seq x y z
N MET A 1 5.43 -15.69 -6.49
CA MET A 1 4.08 -16.02 -6.98
C MET A 1 3.87 -17.50 -6.86
N THR A 2 2.71 -17.89 -6.35
CA THR A 2 2.32 -19.28 -6.11
C THR A 2 1.40 -19.81 -7.20
N GLY A 3 0.94 -18.95 -8.12
CA GLY A 3 0.01 -19.28 -9.19
C GLY A 3 0.56 -19.05 -10.59
N LYS A 4 -0.33 -18.68 -11.52
CA LYS A 4 -0.05 -18.54 -12.96
C LYS A 4 0.13 -17.07 -13.39
N GLY A 5 0.41 -16.18 -12.43
CA GLY A 5 0.56 -14.74 -12.69
C GLY A 5 -0.78 -14.03 -12.84
N GLY A 6 -1.78 -14.37 -12.03
CA GLY A 6 -3.03 -13.62 -11.95
C GLY A 6 -2.80 -12.16 -11.50
N PRO A 7 -3.76 -11.25 -11.76
CA PRO A 7 -3.57 -9.81 -11.54
C PRO A 7 -3.35 -9.40 -10.08
N SER A 8 -3.79 -10.22 -9.11
CA SER A 8 -3.58 -9.98 -7.66
C SER A 8 -2.29 -10.59 -7.12
N GLU A 9 -1.69 -11.56 -7.80
CA GLU A 9 -0.50 -12.27 -7.31
C GLU A 9 0.73 -11.36 -7.14
N PRO A 10 0.98 -10.36 -8.01
CA PRO A 10 2.06 -9.41 -7.81
C PRO A 10 1.93 -8.60 -6.51
N LEU A 11 0.72 -8.19 -6.11
CA LEU A 11 0.52 -7.46 -4.85
C LEU A 11 0.92 -8.34 -3.67
N GLN A 12 0.39 -9.57 -3.63
CA GLN A 12 0.63 -10.53 -2.55
C GLN A 12 2.12 -10.86 -2.43
N ALA A 13 2.78 -11.16 -3.54
CA ALA A 13 4.21 -11.43 -3.57
C ALA A 13 5.03 -10.23 -3.07
N GLY A 14 4.78 -9.03 -3.63
CA GLY A 14 5.52 -7.82 -3.26
C GLY A 14 5.28 -7.38 -1.82
N PHE A 15 4.06 -7.53 -1.30
CA PHE A 15 3.74 -7.23 0.10
C PHE A 15 4.45 -8.18 1.06
N THR A 16 4.43 -9.49 0.79
CA THR A 16 5.14 -10.49 1.60
C THR A 16 6.65 -10.26 1.54
N GLN A 17 7.20 -10.01 0.35
CA GLN A 17 8.61 -9.68 0.18
C GLN A 17 9.01 -8.49 1.07
N LYS A 18 8.27 -7.38 1.00
CA LYS A 18 8.54 -6.19 1.82
C LYS A 18 8.46 -6.48 3.33
N THR A 19 7.46 -7.27 3.74
CA THR A 19 7.28 -7.66 5.15
C THR A 19 8.45 -8.50 5.65
N PHE A 20 8.89 -9.48 4.86
CA PHE A 20 10.01 -10.35 5.21
C PHE A 20 11.35 -9.61 5.16
N THR A 21 11.52 -8.64 4.25
CA THR A 21 12.68 -7.73 4.28
C THR A 21 12.71 -6.95 5.59
N ALA A 22 11.60 -6.35 6.01
CA ALA A 22 11.54 -5.63 7.28
C ALA A 22 11.82 -6.54 8.49
N LEU A 23 11.35 -7.81 8.45
CA LEU A 23 11.64 -8.80 9.48
C LEU A 23 13.14 -9.15 9.52
N LEU A 24 13.78 -9.32 8.36
CA LEU A 24 15.21 -9.60 8.25
C LEU A 24 16.08 -8.42 8.72
N ASP A 25 15.64 -7.18 8.47
CA ASP A 25 16.32 -5.98 8.97
C ASP A 25 16.29 -5.91 10.50
N GLN A 26 15.19 -6.36 11.12
CA GLN A 26 15.05 -6.38 12.58
C GLN A 26 15.76 -7.57 13.23
N TYR A 27 15.72 -8.74 12.59
CA TYR A 27 16.33 -9.99 13.07
C TYR A 27 17.32 -10.52 12.02
N PRO A 28 18.51 -9.92 11.93
CA PRO A 28 19.50 -10.32 10.95
C PRO A 28 19.99 -11.76 11.21
N GLY A 29 20.31 -12.48 10.13
CA GLY A 29 20.86 -13.84 10.20
C GLY A 29 19.86 -14.98 10.01
N ASN A 30 18.63 -14.69 9.58
CA ASN A 30 17.68 -15.73 9.17
C ASN A 30 17.83 -16.04 7.67
N ASP A 31 18.61 -17.07 7.35
CA ASP A 31 18.87 -17.48 5.96
C ASP A 31 17.64 -18.01 5.24
N GLN A 32 16.68 -18.63 5.95
CA GLN A 32 15.43 -19.10 5.37
C GLN A 32 14.57 -17.92 4.87
N ILE A 33 14.46 -16.84 5.65
CA ILE A 33 13.77 -15.62 5.21
C ILE A 33 14.47 -15.02 3.99
N ARG A 34 15.81 -14.97 4.00
CA ARG A 34 16.60 -14.44 2.88
C ARG A 34 16.37 -15.25 1.61
N GLU A 35 16.41 -16.57 1.69
CA GLU A 35 16.16 -17.49 0.59
C GLU A 35 14.71 -17.38 0.07
N TYR A 36 13.74 -17.24 0.98
CA TYR A 36 12.34 -17.00 0.60
C TYR A 36 12.19 -15.72 -0.21
N ILE A 37 12.81 -14.62 0.22
CA ILE A 37 12.76 -13.34 -0.50
C ILE A 37 13.34 -13.51 -1.91
N ALA A 38 14.52 -14.11 -2.03
CA ALA A 38 15.17 -14.36 -3.32
C ALA A 38 14.28 -15.21 -4.25
N THR A 39 13.79 -16.35 -3.74
CA THR A 39 12.88 -17.26 -4.46
C THR A 39 11.60 -16.54 -4.90
N SER A 40 11.03 -15.72 -4.01
CA SER A 40 9.83 -14.94 -4.31
C SER A 40 10.09 -13.91 -5.40
N VAL A 41 11.23 -13.23 -5.38
CA VAL A 41 11.63 -12.30 -6.44
C VAL A 41 11.87 -13.02 -7.77
N ASP A 42 12.57 -14.16 -7.76
CA ASP A 42 12.81 -14.96 -8.97
C ASP A 42 11.49 -15.40 -9.61
N SER A 43 10.51 -15.79 -8.81
CA SER A 43 9.22 -16.28 -9.28
C SER A 43 8.36 -15.21 -10.00
N VAL A 44 8.61 -13.91 -9.78
CA VAL A 44 7.86 -12.82 -10.44
C VAL A 44 8.52 -12.33 -11.72
N LEU A 45 9.82 -12.55 -11.90
CA LEU A 45 10.57 -12.07 -13.06
C LEU A 45 9.98 -12.51 -14.42
N PRO A 46 9.54 -13.78 -14.63
CA PRO A 46 8.98 -14.19 -15.93
C PRO A 46 7.75 -13.38 -16.35
N TYR A 47 7.06 -12.78 -15.39
CA TYR A 47 5.81 -12.06 -15.60
C TYR A 47 6.02 -10.55 -15.63
N LEU A 48 7.00 -10.05 -14.88
CA LEU A 48 7.22 -8.61 -14.65
C LEU A 48 8.42 -8.02 -15.43
N SER A 49 9.10 -8.80 -16.28
CA SER A 49 10.24 -8.31 -17.07
C SER A 49 9.87 -7.68 -18.42
N ASN A 50 8.59 -7.37 -18.68
CA ASN A 50 8.15 -6.70 -19.91
C ASN A 50 7.28 -5.47 -19.62
N ALA A 51 7.82 -4.28 -19.88
CA ALA A 51 7.19 -3.01 -19.51
C ALA A 51 5.79 -2.81 -20.11
N THR A 52 5.58 -3.16 -21.38
CA THR A 52 4.28 -3.00 -22.05
C THR A 52 3.25 -3.98 -21.49
N LYS A 53 3.62 -5.24 -21.28
CA LYS A 53 2.74 -6.23 -20.65
C LYS A 53 2.39 -5.83 -19.22
N ASN A 54 3.36 -5.31 -18.47
CA ASN A 54 3.16 -4.77 -17.13
C ASN A 54 2.14 -3.64 -17.12
N ALA A 55 2.34 -2.63 -17.97
CA ALA A 55 1.52 -1.43 -18.02
C ALA A 55 0.06 -1.69 -18.43
N LEU A 56 -0.15 -2.66 -19.32
CA LEU A 56 -1.47 -2.90 -19.91
C LEU A 56 -2.19 -4.14 -19.34
N GLY A 57 -1.46 -5.05 -18.70
CA GLY A 57 -1.96 -6.35 -18.25
C GLY A 57 -2.14 -6.49 -16.74
N TYR A 58 -1.50 -5.64 -15.93
CA TYR A 58 -1.53 -5.71 -14.47
C TYR A 58 -1.98 -4.39 -13.84
N PRO A 59 -2.62 -4.44 -12.64
CA PRO A 59 -2.85 -3.23 -11.86
C PRO A 59 -1.52 -2.57 -11.47
N LEU A 60 -1.58 -1.33 -10.94
CA LEU A 60 -0.42 -0.66 -10.36
C LEU A 60 0.26 -1.49 -9.25
N ASP A 61 -0.49 -2.40 -8.62
CA ASP A 61 -0.07 -3.43 -7.67
C ASP A 61 1.25 -4.14 -8.02
N ARG A 62 1.51 -4.34 -9.32
CA ARG A 62 2.75 -4.95 -9.82
C ARG A 62 4.01 -4.30 -9.27
N LEU A 63 3.95 -2.99 -9.00
CA LEU A 63 5.08 -2.17 -8.58
C LEU A 63 5.55 -2.51 -7.15
N SER A 64 4.73 -3.18 -6.33
CA SER A 64 5.13 -3.65 -4.98
C SER A 64 6.40 -4.48 -5.00
N ASN A 65 6.59 -5.30 -6.04
CA ASN A 65 7.73 -6.22 -6.19
C ASN A 65 9.06 -5.51 -6.43
N GLY A 66 9.02 -4.23 -6.84
CA GLY A 66 10.22 -3.48 -7.14
C GLY A 66 11.09 -3.19 -5.90
N ASN A 67 10.52 -3.19 -4.69
CA ASN A 67 11.28 -2.91 -3.47
C ASN A 67 12.32 -4.00 -3.19
N ALA A 68 11.90 -5.27 -3.09
CA ALA A 68 12.81 -6.38 -2.83
C ALA A 68 13.74 -6.66 -4.01
N MET A 69 13.25 -6.53 -5.26
CA MET A 69 14.12 -6.59 -6.45
C MET A 69 15.27 -5.58 -6.38
N LEU A 70 14.99 -4.35 -5.95
CA LEU A 70 15.98 -3.30 -5.84
C LEU A 70 17.00 -3.59 -4.73
N SER A 71 16.55 -4.08 -3.57
CA SER A 71 17.44 -4.52 -2.49
C SER A 71 18.37 -5.65 -2.92
N LEU A 72 17.86 -6.67 -3.61
CA LEU A 72 18.68 -7.78 -4.12
C LEU A 72 19.65 -7.32 -5.21
N PHE A 73 19.21 -6.44 -6.11
CA PHE A 73 20.05 -5.87 -7.16
C PHE A 73 21.28 -5.11 -6.62
N GLN A 74 21.19 -4.55 -5.40
CA GLN A 74 22.31 -3.85 -4.76
C GLN A 74 23.32 -4.80 -4.07
N THR A 75 23.08 -6.11 -4.06
CA THR A 75 23.97 -7.09 -3.42
C THR A 75 25.16 -7.42 -4.33
N PRO A 76 26.42 -7.30 -3.85
CA PRO A 76 27.63 -7.44 -4.69
C PRO A 76 27.79 -8.78 -5.44
N ASP A 77 27.25 -9.87 -4.89
CA ASP A 77 27.53 -11.26 -5.35
C ASP A 77 26.42 -11.87 -6.23
N CYS A 78 25.40 -11.10 -6.60
CA CYS A 78 24.30 -11.62 -7.41
C CYS A 78 24.59 -11.46 -8.93
N GLU A 79 24.25 -12.45 -9.75
CA GLU A 79 24.14 -12.27 -11.21
C GLU A 79 22.94 -11.35 -11.52
N THR A 80 23.16 -10.05 -11.32
CA THR A 80 22.16 -8.97 -11.23
C THR A 80 21.41 -8.62 -12.53
N SER A 81 21.69 -9.29 -13.65
CA SER A 81 21.17 -8.88 -14.96
C SER A 81 19.65 -9.06 -15.08
N SER A 82 19.09 -10.11 -14.47
CA SER A 82 17.65 -10.41 -14.49
C SER A 82 16.86 -9.46 -13.58
N TYR A 83 17.34 -9.19 -12.37
CA TYR A 83 16.73 -8.21 -11.45
C TYR A 83 16.75 -6.80 -12.03
N LYS A 84 17.86 -6.41 -12.68
CA LYS A 84 17.94 -5.14 -13.38
C LYS A 84 16.88 -5.02 -14.47
N SER A 85 16.73 -6.06 -15.29
CA SER A 85 15.73 -6.08 -16.36
C SER A 85 14.29 -6.00 -15.82
N GLY A 86 13.99 -6.70 -14.72
CA GLY A 86 12.70 -6.60 -14.03
C GLY A 86 12.43 -5.20 -13.49
N LEU A 87 13.41 -4.58 -12.84
CA LEU A 87 13.32 -3.22 -12.29
C LEU A 87 13.12 -2.16 -13.39
N GLU A 88 13.89 -2.24 -14.47
CA GLU A 88 13.77 -1.35 -15.62
C GLU A 88 12.40 -1.51 -16.29
N ALA A 89 11.90 -2.75 -16.42
CA ALA A 89 10.58 -3.02 -16.96
C ALA A 89 9.46 -2.47 -16.06
N LEU A 90 9.55 -2.64 -14.74
CA LEU A 90 8.59 -2.06 -13.79
C LEU A 90 8.60 -0.53 -13.85
N ARG A 91 9.78 0.09 -13.85
CA ARG A 91 9.92 1.55 -13.97
C ARG A 91 9.32 2.06 -15.28
N LEU A 92 9.70 1.49 -16.42
CA LEU A 92 9.20 1.91 -17.73
C LEU A 92 7.69 1.68 -17.86
N SER A 93 7.14 0.68 -17.17
CA SER A 93 5.69 0.43 -17.17
C SER A 93 4.87 1.58 -16.56
N ILE A 94 5.47 2.46 -15.77
CA ILE A 94 4.78 3.67 -15.25
C ILE A 94 4.58 4.69 -16.38
N ASP A 95 5.58 4.87 -17.24
CA ASP A 95 5.52 5.80 -18.38
C ASP A 95 4.55 5.29 -19.46
N LEU A 96 4.48 3.96 -19.64
CA LEU A 96 3.60 3.30 -20.60
C LEU A 96 2.17 3.09 -20.08
N ASN A 97 1.91 3.34 -18.80
CA ASN A 97 0.61 3.15 -18.20
C ASN A 97 -0.40 4.15 -18.80
N ARG A 98 -1.66 3.72 -18.91
CA ARG A 98 -2.72 4.62 -19.36
C ARG A 98 -2.95 5.72 -18.34
N ARG A 99 -3.29 6.91 -18.85
CA ARG A 99 -3.59 8.09 -18.05
C ARG A 99 -4.92 8.71 -18.49
N ASN A 100 -5.58 9.39 -17.56
CA ASN A 100 -6.72 10.24 -17.85
C ASN A 100 -6.25 11.65 -18.26
N GLN A 101 -7.21 12.56 -18.46
CA GLN A 101 -6.99 13.92 -18.97
C GLN A 101 -6.34 14.85 -17.92
N GLU A 102 -6.23 14.40 -16.68
CA GLU A 102 -5.57 15.06 -15.57
C GLU A 102 -4.18 14.44 -15.32
N ASP A 103 -3.66 13.64 -16.26
CA ASP A 103 -2.44 12.84 -16.15
C ASP A 103 -2.45 11.78 -15.02
N GLY A 104 -3.64 11.47 -14.48
CA GLY A 104 -3.85 10.45 -13.47
C GLY A 104 -3.75 9.04 -14.05
N LEU A 105 -2.92 8.20 -13.42
CA LEU A 105 -2.70 6.81 -13.81
C LEU A 105 -3.96 5.97 -13.60
N TRP A 106 -4.35 5.24 -14.64
CA TRP A 106 -5.37 4.21 -14.46
C TRP A 106 -4.84 3.15 -13.49
N TYR A 107 -5.66 2.80 -12.50
CA TYR A 107 -5.30 1.76 -11.54
C TYR A 107 -5.14 0.40 -12.22
N TYR A 108 -6.06 0.07 -13.13
CA TYR A 108 -6.05 -1.19 -13.88
C TYR A 108 -6.72 -1.06 -15.26
N THR A 109 -7.66 -1.95 -15.60
CA THR A 109 -8.30 -2.02 -16.93
C THR A 109 -9.45 -1.05 -17.11
N TYR A 110 -10.07 -0.57 -16.01
CA TYR A 110 -11.20 0.34 -16.04
C TYR A 110 -10.77 1.74 -16.50
N PRO A 111 -11.35 2.28 -17.60
CA PRO A 111 -10.95 3.56 -18.15
C PRO A 111 -11.14 4.73 -17.19
N TYR A 112 -10.10 5.55 -17.09
CA TYR A 112 -10.08 6.82 -16.35
C TYR A 112 -10.19 6.70 -14.82
N TRP A 113 -10.15 5.49 -14.28
CA TRP A 113 -10.32 5.22 -12.86
C TRP A 113 -8.98 5.12 -12.14
N SER A 114 -8.85 5.86 -11.03
CA SER A 114 -7.68 5.85 -10.15
C SER A 114 -8.12 5.47 -8.74
N TYR A 115 -7.41 4.54 -8.09
CA TYR A 115 -7.73 4.03 -6.75
C TYR A 115 -6.61 4.37 -5.78
N LEU A 116 -6.95 4.57 -4.51
CA LEU A 116 -5.98 4.72 -3.41
C LEU A 116 -5.04 3.51 -3.30
N ASP A 117 -5.53 2.31 -3.61
CA ASP A 117 -4.85 1.01 -3.53
C ASP A 117 -3.49 1.04 -4.24
N GLY A 118 -3.48 1.54 -5.48
CA GLY A 118 -2.28 1.56 -6.32
C GLY A 118 -1.15 2.43 -5.78
N MET A 119 -1.44 3.36 -4.87
CA MET A 119 -0.42 4.27 -4.33
C MET A 119 0.58 3.56 -3.42
N TYR A 120 0.16 2.50 -2.72
CA TYR A 120 1.07 1.70 -1.90
C TYR A 120 2.18 1.07 -2.73
N SER A 121 1.85 0.61 -3.93
CA SER A 121 2.80 -0.01 -4.86
C SER A 121 3.59 1.05 -5.63
N LEU A 122 2.92 2.10 -6.10
CA LEU A 122 3.52 3.12 -6.94
C LEU A 122 4.48 4.04 -6.17
N ALA A 123 3.99 4.76 -5.17
CA ALA A 123 4.71 5.90 -4.61
C ALA A 123 6.02 5.51 -3.90
N PRO A 124 6.05 4.46 -3.04
CA PRO A 124 7.28 3.99 -2.42
C PRO A 124 8.29 3.46 -3.45
N PHE A 125 7.87 2.59 -4.39
CA PHE A 125 8.76 2.03 -5.40
C PHE A 125 9.34 3.12 -6.31
N TYR A 126 8.49 3.99 -6.85
CA TYR A 126 8.91 5.02 -7.80
C TYR A 126 9.91 5.99 -7.16
N THR A 127 9.66 6.34 -5.90
CA THR A 127 10.58 7.15 -5.08
C THR A 127 11.89 6.42 -4.84
N LEU A 128 11.84 5.18 -4.35
CA LEU A 128 13.05 4.41 -4.00
C LEU A 128 13.91 4.15 -5.24
N TYR A 129 13.32 3.75 -6.36
CA TYR A 129 14.01 3.58 -7.63
C TYR A 129 14.69 4.88 -8.09
N THR A 130 13.98 6.01 -8.00
CA THR A 130 14.51 7.31 -8.40
C THR A 130 15.70 7.73 -7.53
N VAL A 131 15.62 7.52 -6.21
CA VAL A 131 16.68 7.91 -5.27
C VAL A 131 17.92 7.03 -5.43
N THR A 132 17.73 5.73 -5.64
CA THR A 132 18.83 4.74 -5.74
C THR A 132 19.59 4.83 -7.06
N GLN A 133 18.93 4.91 -8.22
CA GLN A 133 19.60 5.01 -9.53
C GLN A 133 20.45 6.27 -9.68
N SER A 134 20.11 7.31 -8.93
CA SER A 134 20.85 8.59 -8.95
C SER A 134 22.19 8.53 -8.23
N ASN A 135 22.51 7.46 -7.48
CA ASN A 135 23.52 7.46 -6.39
C ASN A 135 23.38 8.71 -5.50
N ALA A 136 22.16 9.22 -5.36
CA ALA A 136 21.86 10.52 -4.77
C ALA A 136 22.64 11.74 -5.34
N THR A 137 23.23 11.71 -6.54
CA THR A 137 23.95 12.86 -7.12
C THR A 137 23.06 13.80 -7.93
N ALA A 138 22.18 13.27 -8.78
CA ALA A 138 21.18 14.05 -9.51
C ALA A 138 19.84 13.28 -9.56
N LEU A 139 18.83 13.78 -8.84
CA LEU A 139 17.50 13.16 -8.81
C LEU A 139 16.74 13.38 -10.12
N ASN A 140 16.03 12.35 -10.58
CA ASN A 140 15.02 12.50 -11.61
C ASN A 140 13.80 13.23 -11.04
N LEU A 141 13.79 14.56 -11.14
CA LEU A 141 12.70 15.39 -10.61
C LEU A 141 11.39 15.19 -11.36
N THR A 142 11.42 14.79 -12.64
CA THR A 142 10.21 14.45 -13.40
C THR A 142 9.48 13.27 -12.76
N ALA A 143 10.22 12.23 -12.35
CA ALA A 143 9.66 11.09 -11.64
C ALA A 143 9.04 11.46 -10.29
N LEU A 144 9.72 12.31 -9.50
CA LEU A 144 9.19 12.76 -8.21
C LEU A 144 7.99 13.71 -8.36
N ASN A 145 7.98 14.55 -9.40
CA ASN A 145 6.82 15.38 -9.74
C ASN A 145 5.61 14.51 -10.10
N ASP A 146 5.80 13.51 -10.95
CA ASP A 146 4.72 12.58 -11.32
C ASP A 146 4.21 11.81 -10.10
N MET A 147 5.10 11.24 -9.28
CA MET A 147 4.71 10.57 -8.03
C MET A 147 3.88 11.49 -7.12
N SER A 148 4.32 12.73 -6.90
CA SER A 148 3.56 13.70 -6.09
C SER A 148 2.20 13.99 -6.70
N HIS A 149 2.15 14.19 -8.02
CA HIS A 149 0.92 14.46 -8.76
C HIS A 149 -0.12 13.34 -8.61
N GLN A 150 0.31 12.07 -8.68
CA GLN A 150 -0.61 10.94 -8.47
C GLN A 150 -1.19 10.92 -7.04
N MET A 151 -0.39 11.26 -6.03
CA MET A 151 -0.86 11.37 -4.65
C MET A 151 -1.81 12.56 -4.47
N ASP A 152 -1.53 13.69 -5.14
CA ASP A 152 -2.31 14.92 -5.08
C ASP A 152 -3.68 14.75 -5.74
N LEU A 153 -3.75 14.13 -6.93
CA LEU A 153 -5.04 13.86 -7.59
C LEU A 153 -5.98 13.04 -6.71
N LEU A 154 -5.52 11.94 -6.13
CA LEU A 154 -6.35 11.14 -5.23
C LEU A 154 -6.80 11.94 -3.99
N TRP A 155 -5.93 12.80 -3.46
CA TRP A 155 -6.30 13.70 -2.35
C TRP A 155 -7.39 14.70 -2.77
N GLU A 156 -7.26 15.32 -3.94
CA GLU A 156 -8.18 16.33 -4.44
C GLU A 156 -9.56 15.76 -4.78
N HIS A 157 -9.61 14.59 -5.41
CA HIS A 157 -10.87 13.97 -5.79
C HIS A 157 -11.54 13.21 -4.64
N CYS A 158 -10.76 12.54 -3.78
CA CYS A 158 -11.33 11.55 -2.85
C CYS A 158 -11.45 12.04 -1.40
N LEU A 159 -10.90 13.20 -1.04
CA LEU A 159 -11.01 13.72 0.34
C LEU A 159 -12.46 14.13 0.64
N ASP A 160 -13.05 13.47 1.63
CA ASP A 160 -14.25 13.96 2.28
C ASP A 160 -13.87 15.03 3.32
N ALA A 161 -14.21 16.29 3.03
CA ALA A 161 -13.87 17.42 3.89
C ALA A 161 -14.52 17.35 5.29
N THR A 162 -15.59 16.57 5.45
CA THR A 162 -16.31 16.44 6.73
C THR A 162 -15.56 15.55 7.71
N SER A 163 -15.19 14.33 7.29
CA SER A 163 -14.46 13.37 8.12
C SER A 163 -12.94 13.62 8.12
N GLY A 164 -12.41 14.14 7.01
CA GLY A 164 -10.98 14.21 6.72
C GLY A 164 -10.39 12.88 6.22
N LEU A 165 -11.23 11.90 5.90
CA LEU A 165 -10.86 10.61 5.32
C LEU A 165 -10.98 10.66 3.78
N LEU A 166 -10.38 9.69 3.08
CA LEU A 166 -10.48 9.57 1.63
C LEU A 166 -11.32 8.36 1.24
N VAL A 167 -12.22 8.54 0.27
CA VAL A 167 -12.97 7.44 -0.36
C VAL A 167 -12.08 6.64 -1.31
N HIS A 168 -12.49 5.44 -1.70
CA HIS A 168 -11.68 4.43 -2.41
C HIS A 168 -10.97 4.93 -3.69
N GLY A 169 -11.65 5.73 -4.50
CA GLY A 169 -11.06 6.22 -5.75
C GLY A 169 -11.98 7.17 -6.50
N TYR A 170 -11.58 7.53 -7.72
CA TYR A 170 -12.36 8.40 -8.58
C TYR A 170 -12.36 7.95 -10.04
N ASP A 171 -13.42 8.32 -10.76
CA ASP A 171 -13.53 8.26 -12.21
C ASP A 171 -13.39 9.67 -12.79
N ALA A 172 -12.29 9.95 -13.48
CA ALA A 172 -12.06 11.27 -14.09
C ALA A 172 -13.10 11.62 -15.18
N SER A 173 -13.76 10.62 -15.77
CA SER A 173 -14.85 10.83 -16.72
C SER A 173 -16.20 11.08 -16.06
N ARG A 174 -16.35 10.73 -14.78
CA ARG A 174 -17.59 10.83 -13.98
C ARG A 174 -18.78 10.12 -14.63
N THR A 175 -18.50 9.01 -15.30
CA THR A 175 -19.52 8.22 -16.02
C THR A 175 -19.87 6.92 -15.30
N ALA A 176 -19.00 6.46 -14.39
CA ALA A 176 -19.30 5.32 -13.55
C ALA A 176 -20.56 5.56 -12.70
N VAL A 177 -21.37 4.52 -12.50
CA VAL A 177 -22.66 4.60 -11.78
C VAL A 177 -22.53 5.06 -10.32
N TRP A 178 -21.34 4.90 -9.73
CA TRP A 178 -21.01 5.28 -8.36
C TRP A 178 -20.29 6.64 -8.27
N ALA A 179 -19.90 7.23 -9.41
CA ALA A 179 -19.06 8.42 -9.42
C ALA A 179 -19.89 9.65 -9.09
N ASP A 180 -19.42 10.42 -8.10
CA ASP A 180 -19.97 11.73 -7.82
C ASP A 180 -19.87 12.64 -9.08
N PRO A 181 -20.95 13.36 -9.46
CA PRO A 181 -20.94 14.16 -10.69
C PRO A 181 -20.01 15.39 -10.63
N ALA A 182 -19.67 15.87 -9.43
CA ALA A 182 -18.80 17.03 -9.24
C ALA A 182 -17.32 16.63 -9.09
N THR A 183 -17.03 15.55 -8.37
CA THR A 183 -15.64 15.15 -8.05
C THR A 183 -15.19 13.88 -8.77
N GLY A 184 -16.12 13.05 -9.24
CA GLY A 184 -15.83 11.72 -9.77
C GLY A 184 -15.59 10.66 -8.69
N ALA A 185 -15.67 11.02 -7.40
CA ALA A 185 -15.29 10.17 -6.30
C ALA A 185 -16.29 9.03 -6.05
N SER A 186 -15.80 7.92 -5.50
CA SER A 186 -16.61 6.82 -4.98
C SER A 186 -17.37 7.20 -3.71
N PRO A 187 -18.46 6.51 -3.34
CA PRO A 187 -19.36 6.99 -2.28
C PRO A 187 -18.87 6.76 -0.85
N HIS A 188 -17.98 5.79 -0.61
CA HIS A 188 -17.67 5.32 0.76
C HIS A 188 -16.18 5.21 1.04
N VAL A 189 -15.85 5.33 2.33
CA VAL A 189 -14.49 5.19 2.86
C VAL A 189 -14.25 3.72 3.18
N TRP A 190 -13.69 2.99 2.20
CA TRP A 190 -13.30 1.60 2.41
C TRP A 190 -11.96 1.50 3.15
N GLY A 191 -11.96 0.83 4.31
CA GLY A 191 -10.83 0.78 5.24
C GLY A 191 -9.53 0.29 4.62
N ARG A 192 -9.54 -0.83 3.89
CA ARG A 192 -8.30 -1.33 3.27
C ARG A 192 -7.74 -0.40 2.21
N SER A 193 -8.60 0.20 1.39
CA SER A 193 -8.16 1.16 0.36
C SER A 193 -7.50 2.40 0.97
N LEU A 194 -8.13 2.97 2.01
CA LEU A 194 -7.54 4.09 2.76
C LEU A 194 -6.25 3.67 3.49
N GLY A 195 -6.21 2.43 4.02
CA GLY A 195 -5.01 1.84 4.61
C GLY A 195 -3.84 1.81 3.63
N TRP A 196 -4.06 1.45 2.36
CA TRP A 196 -3.00 1.43 1.34
C TRP A 196 -2.40 2.83 1.15
N TYR A 197 -3.25 3.85 1.08
CA TYR A 197 -2.81 5.23 0.95
C TYR A 197 -2.06 5.74 2.18
N ALA A 198 -2.51 5.39 3.39
CA ALA A 198 -1.82 5.74 4.63
C ALA A 198 -0.40 5.13 4.68
N MET A 199 -0.27 3.85 4.29
CA MET A 199 1.03 3.19 4.18
C MET A 199 1.90 3.80 3.06
N ALA A 200 1.30 4.13 1.91
CA ALA A 200 1.99 4.79 0.82
C ALA A 200 2.64 6.10 1.25
N LEU A 201 1.90 6.94 2.00
CA LEU A 201 2.40 8.22 2.51
C LEU A 201 3.59 8.03 3.45
N VAL A 202 3.46 7.19 4.49
CA VAL A 202 4.54 7.02 5.48
C VAL A 202 5.78 6.34 4.88
N ASP A 203 5.60 5.37 3.99
CA ASP A 203 6.71 4.67 3.36
C ASP A 203 7.43 5.55 2.33
N THR A 204 6.69 6.36 1.57
CA THR A 204 7.28 7.33 0.65
C THR A 204 8.06 8.42 1.40
N LEU A 205 7.53 8.88 2.54
CA LEU A 205 8.24 9.82 3.41
C LEU A 205 9.54 9.25 3.97
N GLU A 206 9.59 7.96 4.31
CA GLU A 206 10.82 7.29 4.75
C GLU A 206 11.82 7.15 3.59
N ALA A 207 11.34 6.83 2.38
CA ALA A 207 12.18 6.66 1.19
C ALA A 207 12.76 7.98 0.63
N LEU A 208 12.10 9.11 0.86
CA LEU A 208 12.61 10.43 0.43
C LEU A 208 13.77 10.89 1.34
N PRO A 209 15.00 11.09 0.83
CA PRO A 209 16.09 11.60 1.66
C PRO A 209 15.78 13.01 2.19
N ASN A 210 16.23 13.36 3.40
CA ASN A 210 16.01 14.69 3.97
C ASN A 210 17.05 15.71 3.45
N ARG A 211 16.83 16.24 2.23
CA ARG A 211 17.75 17.18 1.57
C ARG A 211 17.01 18.24 0.75
N ARG A 212 17.73 19.25 0.24
CA ARG A 212 17.15 20.45 -0.37
C ARG A 212 16.20 20.14 -1.52
N GLU A 213 16.56 19.20 -2.37
CA GLU A 213 15.86 18.84 -3.61
C GLU A 213 14.53 18.15 -3.34
N THR A 214 14.43 17.41 -2.24
CA THR A 214 13.24 16.61 -1.89
C THR A 214 12.27 17.32 -0.95
N ARG A 215 12.69 18.43 -0.32
CA ARG A 215 11.86 19.21 0.63
C ARG A 215 10.50 19.60 0.05
N ARG A 216 10.44 19.95 -1.24
CA ARG A 216 9.20 20.33 -1.93
C ARG A 216 8.16 19.21 -2.00
N TYR A 217 8.57 17.94 -1.92
CA TYR A 217 7.67 16.79 -1.91
C TYR A 217 7.40 16.32 -0.47
N ARG A 218 8.44 16.29 0.37
CA ARG A 218 8.34 15.86 1.78
C ARG A 218 7.32 16.68 2.57
N GLY A 219 7.30 18.00 2.41
CA GLY A 219 6.39 18.88 3.15
C GLY A 219 4.92 18.57 2.91
N PRO A 220 4.43 18.64 1.65
CA PRO A 220 3.05 18.30 1.31
C PRO A 220 2.65 16.87 1.70
N LEU A 221 3.52 15.87 1.45
CA LEU A 221 3.23 14.48 1.84
C LEU A 221 3.10 14.32 3.35
N LEU A 222 3.95 15.01 4.13
CA LEU A 222 3.89 14.99 5.59
C LEU A 222 2.59 15.66 6.09
N GLN A 223 2.17 16.77 5.49
CA GLN A 223 0.91 17.43 5.84
C GLN A 223 -0.31 16.55 5.54
N LYS A 224 -0.32 15.88 4.38
CA LYS A 224 -1.35 14.90 4.02
C LYS A 224 -1.40 13.76 5.04
N PHE A 225 -0.24 13.18 5.36
CA PHE A 225 -0.14 12.12 6.36
C PHE A 225 -0.64 12.56 7.73
N GLN A 226 -0.21 13.72 8.23
CA GLN A 226 -0.62 14.22 9.55
C GLN A 226 -2.12 14.50 9.63
N SER A 227 -2.70 15.05 8.56
CA SER A 227 -4.13 15.31 8.44
C SER A 227 -4.92 14.00 8.44
N LEU A 228 -4.50 13.04 7.60
CA LEU A 228 -5.13 11.73 7.51
C LEU A 228 -4.98 10.93 8.81
N ALA A 229 -3.80 10.90 9.42
CA ALA A 229 -3.55 10.19 10.68
C ALA A 229 -4.45 10.72 11.80
N SER A 230 -4.70 12.03 11.84
CA SER A 230 -5.63 12.63 12.79
C SER A 230 -7.07 12.21 12.53
N ALA A 231 -7.49 12.09 11.27
CA ALA A 231 -8.81 11.60 10.90
C ALA A 231 -8.99 10.10 11.20
N VAL A 232 -7.99 9.27 10.88
CA VAL A 232 -7.96 7.84 11.19
C VAL A 232 -8.06 7.60 12.69
N VAL A 233 -7.33 8.36 13.51
CA VAL A 233 -7.44 8.28 14.98
C VAL A 233 -8.87 8.59 15.46
N ARG A 234 -9.53 9.61 14.91
CA ARG A 234 -10.93 9.93 15.28
C ARG A 234 -11.92 8.87 14.83
N ALA A 235 -11.60 8.13 13.76
CA ALA A 235 -12.43 7.07 13.21
C ALA A 235 -12.22 5.71 13.89
N ALA A 236 -11.28 5.60 14.84
CA ALA A 236 -11.06 4.36 15.59
C ALA A 236 -12.28 4.05 16.46
N ASP A 237 -12.69 2.79 16.45
CA ASP A 237 -13.75 2.29 17.31
C ASP A 237 -13.33 2.41 18.78
N PRO A 238 -14.15 3.01 19.65
CA PRO A 238 -13.75 3.32 21.02
C PRO A 238 -13.55 2.08 21.89
N ASP A 239 -14.21 0.95 21.58
CA ASP A 239 -14.14 -0.27 22.38
C ASP A 239 -12.89 -1.07 21.98
N THR A 240 -12.71 -1.28 20.69
CA THR A 240 -11.68 -2.16 20.13
C THR A 240 -10.37 -1.42 19.79
N GLY A 241 -10.44 -0.11 19.53
CA GLY A 241 -9.34 0.68 18.96
C GLY A 241 -9.08 0.42 17.47
N ALA A 242 -9.77 -0.55 16.87
CA ALA A 242 -9.63 -0.93 15.47
C ALA A 242 -10.63 -0.15 14.58
N TRP A 243 -10.73 -0.52 13.30
CA TRP A 243 -11.53 0.22 12.32
C TRP A 243 -12.55 -0.67 11.61
N TRP A 244 -13.69 -0.06 11.30
CA TRP A 244 -14.77 -0.66 10.53
C TRP A 244 -14.36 -0.86 9.06
N GLN A 245 -14.96 -1.85 8.38
CA GLN A 245 -14.79 -2.08 6.94
C GLN A 245 -15.17 -0.84 6.12
N VAL A 246 -16.30 -0.22 6.46
CA VAL A 246 -16.75 1.07 5.91
C VAL A 246 -16.68 2.13 7.02
N LEU A 247 -15.67 3.01 6.98
CA LEU A 247 -15.33 3.91 8.09
C LEU A 247 -16.36 5.03 8.27
N ASP A 248 -17.06 5.42 7.22
CA ASP A 248 -18.11 6.44 7.24
C ASP A 248 -19.47 5.90 7.72
N GLN A 249 -19.58 4.59 8.02
CA GLN A 249 -20.84 3.98 8.46
C GLN A 249 -20.69 3.04 9.68
N PRO A 250 -20.06 3.50 10.78
CA PRO A 250 -19.90 2.68 11.98
C PRO A 250 -21.27 2.24 12.52
N GLY A 251 -21.38 0.98 12.93
CA GLY A 251 -22.61 0.42 13.51
C GLY A 251 -23.76 0.14 12.53
N ARG A 252 -23.59 0.42 11.22
CA ARG A 252 -24.57 -0.02 10.21
C ARG A 252 -24.66 -1.55 10.21
N GLU A 253 -25.87 -2.08 10.08
CA GLU A 253 -26.12 -3.51 9.92
C GLU A 253 -25.27 -4.11 8.80
N GLY A 254 -24.54 -5.19 9.10
CA GLY A 254 -23.63 -5.86 8.16
C GLY A 254 -22.22 -5.25 8.06
N ASN A 255 -21.98 -4.07 8.62
CA ASN A 255 -20.62 -3.55 8.79
C ASN A 255 -19.93 -4.28 9.97
N TYR A 256 -18.60 -4.34 9.95
CA TYR A 256 -17.81 -5.05 10.96
C TYR A 256 -16.41 -4.43 11.11
N ILE A 257 -15.74 -4.70 12.23
CA ILE A 257 -14.33 -4.37 12.42
C ILE A 257 -13.48 -5.28 11.51
N GLU A 258 -12.77 -4.68 10.56
CA GLU A 258 -12.05 -5.40 9.51
C GLU A 258 -10.55 -5.43 9.79
N SER A 259 -9.95 -6.61 9.68
CA SER A 259 -8.62 -6.85 10.26
C SER A 259 -7.46 -6.34 9.40
N SER A 260 -7.61 -6.29 8.07
CA SER A 260 -6.51 -5.86 7.18
C SER A 260 -6.32 -4.35 7.17
N GLY A 261 -7.38 -3.57 6.93
CA GLY A 261 -7.35 -2.11 7.01
C GLY A 261 -6.92 -1.63 8.39
N SER A 262 -7.40 -2.28 9.45
CA SER A 262 -6.98 -1.98 10.82
C SER A 262 -5.49 -2.22 11.06
N ALA A 263 -4.94 -3.34 10.55
CA ALA A 263 -3.51 -3.62 10.67
C ALA A 263 -2.66 -2.59 9.90
N MET A 264 -3.14 -2.13 8.73
CA MET A 264 -2.46 -1.13 7.92
C MET A 264 -2.44 0.25 8.58
N PHE A 265 -3.55 0.65 9.22
CA PHE A 265 -3.58 1.86 10.04
C PHE A 265 -2.65 1.75 11.25
N ALA A 266 -2.71 0.65 12.00
CA ALA A 266 -1.82 0.42 13.13
C ALA A 266 -0.34 0.51 12.70
N TYR A 267 0.03 -0.14 11.59
CA TYR A 267 1.37 -0.04 11.00
C TYR A 267 1.74 1.42 10.68
N ALA A 268 0.88 2.14 9.94
CA ALA A 268 1.20 3.49 9.50
C ALA A 268 1.37 4.47 10.68
N LEU A 269 0.51 4.35 11.70
CA LEU A 269 0.57 5.18 12.91
C LEU A 269 1.79 4.85 13.77
N LEU A 270 2.10 3.57 14.01
CA LEU A 270 3.30 3.15 14.75
C LEU A 270 4.58 3.56 14.02
N LYS A 271 4.62 3.39 12.70
CA LYS A 271 5.77 3.79 11.88
C LYS A 271 5.97 5.30 11.91
N ALA A 272 4.90 6.09 11.82
CA ALA A 272 4.99 7.53 11.94
C ALA A 272 5.45 8.00 13.32
N ALA A 273 5.01 7.32 14.39
CA ALA A 273 5.51 7.59 15.74
C ALA A 273 7.02 7.30 15.85
N ARG A 274 7.48 6.15 15.32
CA ARG A 274 8.91 5.79 15.26
C ARG A 274 9.74 6.82 14.48
N LEU A 275 9.20 7.35 13.39
CA LEU A 275 9.88 8.30 12.51
C LEU A 275 9.72 9.78 12.93
N GLY A 276 8.94 10.06 13.97
CA GLY A 276 8.71 11.42 14.46
C GLY A 276 7.86 12.29 13.54
N TYR A 277 6.90 11.71 12.82
CA TYR A 277 6.05 12.42 11.85
C TYR A 277 4.79 13.04 12.46
N SER A 278 4.59 12.94 13.77
CA SER A 278 3.43 13.50 14.48
C SER A 278 3.81 14.71 15.35
N PRO A 279 3.21 15.89 15.11
CA PRO A 279 3.47 17.09 15.91
C PRO A 279 2.54 17.13 17.14
N GLY A 280 2.97 17.84 18.18
CA GLY A 280 2.13 18.16 19.33
C GLY A 280 1.59 16.94 20.07
N ASN A 281 0.32 16.98 20.48
CA ASN A 281 -0.35 15.90 21.21
C ASN A 281 -0.42 14.58 20.41
N MET A 282 -0.43 14.65 19.07
CA MET A 282 -0.47 13.45 18.22
C MET A 282 0.75 12.56 18.40
N SER A 283 1.88 13.07 18.90
CA SER A 283 3.06 12.27 19.22
C SER A 283 2.80 11.16 20.26
N ALA A 284 1.91 11.42 21.23
CA ALA A 284 1.48 10.44 22.22
C ALA A 284 0.26 9.63 21.75
N VAL A 285 -0.69 10.28 21.09
CA VAL A 285 -1.98 9.66 20.69
C VAL A 285 -1.80 8.60 19.61
N LEU A 286 -0.95 8.83 18.59
CA LEU A 286 -0.75 7.86 17.50
C LEU A 286 -0.32 6.47 18.01
N PRO A 287 0.78 6.32 18.78
CA PRO A 287 1.20 5.01 19.25
C PRO A 287 0.21 4.40 20.25
N GLU A 288 -0.53 5.20 21.03
CA GLU A 288 -1.53 4.69 21.97
C GLU A 288 -2.69 4.00 21.23
N VAL A 289 -3.33 4.70 20.28
CA VAL A 289 -4.44 4.15 19.48
C VAL A 289 -3.97 2.93 18.67
N ALA A 290 -2.80 3.03 18.05
CA ALA A 290 -2.28 1.94 17.23
C ALA A 290 -1.90 0.69 18.03
N LYS A 291 -1.41 0.85 19.28
CA LYS A 291 -1.16 -0.29 20.18
C LYS A 291 -2.45 -0.96 20.62
N LYS A 292 -3.48 -0.18 20.98
CA LYS A 292 -4.79 -0.72 21.31
C LYS A 292 -5.36 -1.56 20.16
N ALA A 293 -5.30 -1.02 18.93
CA ALA A 293 -5.69 -1.76 17.73
C ALA A 293 -4.86 -3.04 17.56
N TYR A 294 -3.53 -2.96 17.66
CA TYR A 294 -2.64 -4.11 17.54
C TYR A 294 -2.97 -5.22 18.55
N GLU A 295 -3.22 -4.88 19.82
CA GLU A 295 -3.59 -5.82 20.88
C GLU A 295 -4.95 -6.48 20.58
N TYR A 296 -5.94 -5.71 20.14
CA TYR A 296 -7.24 -6.24 19.73
C TYR A 296 -7.10 -7.17 18.52
N LEU A 297 -6.35 -6.77 17.49
CA LEU A 297 -6.15 -7.58 16.29
C LEU A 297 -5.46 -8.91 16.62
N SER A 298 -4.42 -8.87 17.46
CA SER A 298 -3.67 -10.04 17.86
C SER A 298 -4.50 -11.01 18.69
N SER A 299 -5.36 -10.50 19.58
CA SER A 299 -6.20 -11.33 20.44
C SER A 299 -7.46 -11.86 19.77
N THR A 300 -7.96 -11.17 18.73
CA THR A 300 -9.26 -11.47 18.12
C THR A 300 -9.12 -12.22 16.79
N PHE A 301 -8.13 -11.87 15.97
CA PHE A 301 -8.03 -12.37 14.59
C PHE A 301 -6.91 -13.37 14.35
N VAL A 302 -5.89 -13.43 15.23
CA VAL A 302 -4.88 -14.49 15.13
C VAL A 302 -5.47 -15.80 15.63
N VAL A 303 -5.38 -16.84 14.82
CA VAL A 303 -5.86 -18.19 15.13
C VAL A 303 -4.67 -19.12 15.21
N HIS A 304 -4.61 -19.96 16.25
CA HIS A 304 -3.65 -21.06 16.32
C HIS A 304 -4.27 -22.29 15.68
N GLU A 305 -3.71 -22.71 14.54
CA GLU A 305 -4.19 -23.86 13.79
C GLU A 305 -3.67 -25.17 14.39
N ALA A 306 -4.36 -26.27 14.11
CA ALA A 306 -4.02 -27.59 14.66
C ALA A 306 -2.67 -28.14 14.17
N ASP A 307 -2.20 -27.66 13.01
CA ASP A 307 -0.91 -28.03 12.42
C ASP A 307 0.27 -27.17 12.94
N GLY A 308 0.02 -26.30 13.92
CA GLY A 308 1.02 -25.40 14.50
C GLY A 308 1.23 -24.11 13.71
N THR A 309 0.49 -23.88 12.62
CA THR A 309 0.52 -22.61 11.88
C THR A 309 -0.38 -21.54 12.52
N LEU A 310 -0.29 -20.31 12.00
CA LEU A 310 -1.15 -19.21 12.40
C LEU A 310 -2.12 -18.84 11.28
N GLY A 311 -3.40 -18.78 11.59
CA GLY A 311 -4.42 -18.16 10.77
C GLY A 311 -4.58 -16.68 11.10
N TYR A 312 -5.13 -15.91 10.15
CA TYR A 312 -5.54 -14.53 10.35
C TYR A 312 -6.95 -14.29 9.79
N ASN A 313 -7.92 -14.11 10.68
CA ASN A 313 -9.34 -13.96 10.37
C ASN A 313 -9.75 -12.50 10.16
N GLY A 314 -11.00 -12.30 9.76
CA GLY A 314 -11.62 -10.97 9.66
C GLY A 314 -11.10 -10.11 8.50
N THR A 315 -10.30 -10.70 7.61
CA THR A 315 -9.77 -10.00 6.44
C THR A 315 -10.82 -10.01 5.33
N VAL A 316 -11.17 -8.83 4.81
CA VAL A 316 -12.09 -8.75 3.69
C VAL A 316 -11.48 -9.40 2.44
N ALA A 317 -12.29 -10.11 1.65
CA ALA A 317 -11.87 -10.80 0.44
C ALA A 317 -11.27 -9.84 -0.61
N VAL A 318 -12.15 -9.26 -1.44
CA VAL A 318 -11.86 -8.30 -2.50
C VAL A 318 -13.06 -7.36 -2.55
N CYS A 319 -12.80 -6.06 -2.53
CA CYS A 319 -13.75 -5.04 -2.93
C CYS A 319 -13.18 -4.30 -4.14
N SER A 320 -14.04 -3.84 -5.03
CA SER A 320 -13.66 -3.06 -6.22
C SER A 320 -14.78 -2.10 -6.58
N LEU A 321 -14.45 -1.02 -7.28
CA LEU A 321 -15.44 -0.09 -7.86
C LEU A 321 -16.07 -0.64 -9.16
N ASN A 322 -15.82 -1.89 -9.53
CA ASN A 322 -16.42 -2.51 -10.71
C ASN A 322 -17.90 -2.91 -10.56
N SER A 323 -18.53 -2.51 -9.46
CA SER A 323 -19.91 -2.81 -9.09
C SER A 323 -20.62 -1.53 -8.63
N THR A 324 -21.59 -1.62 -7.72
CA THR A 324 -22.28 -0.46 -7.12
C THR A 324 -21.50 0.23 -6.01
N ALA A 325 -20.30 -0.26 -5.68
CA ALA A 325 -19.46 0.27 -4.59
C ALA A 325 -20.20 0.30 -3.23
N SER A 326 -21.03 -0.72 -2.94
CA SER A 326 -21.71 -0.85 -1.64
C SER A 326 -20.82 -1.41 -0.53
N TYR A 327 -19.73 -2.10 -0.90
CA TYR A 327 -18.77 -2.76 0.02
C TYR A 327 -19.37 -3.81 0.97
N GLU A 328 -20.57 -4.29 0.66
CA GLU A 328 -21.22 -5.41 1.35
C GLU A 328 -20.52 -6.71 0.97
N VAL A 329 -19.56 -7.17 1.78
CA VAL A 329 -18.83 -8.43 1.52
C VAL A 329 -18.55 -9.17 2.84
N SER A 330 -18.75 -10.49 2.83
CA SER A 330 -18.42 -11.41 3.91
C SER A 330 -16.90 -11.51 4.13
N ALA A 331 -16.47 -11.53 5.39
CA ALA A 331 -15.06 -11.75 5.77
C ALA A 331 -14.53 -13.11 5.28
N ILE A 332 -13.23 -13.18 4.95
CA ILE A 332 -12.50 -14.40 4.60
C ILE A 332 -11.51 -14.75 5.71
N VAL A 333 -11.31 -16.06 5.92
CA VAL A 333 -10.23 -16.66 6.70
C VAL A 333 -8.99 -16.78 5.82
N LEU A 334 -7.90 -16.07 6.14
CA LEU A 334 -6.60 -16.28 5.51
C LEU A 334 -5.76 -17.19 6.41
N THR A 335 -5.47 -18.41 5.96
CA THR A 335 -4.51 -19.29 6.62
C THR A 335 -3.09 -18.86 6.20
N VAL A 336 -2.23 -18.46 7.14
CA VAL A 336 -0.82 -18.17 6.82
C VAL A 336 -0.06 -19.49 6.89
N ALA A 337 0.53 -19.89 5.76
CA ALA A 337 1.22 -21.17 5.64
C ALA A 337 2.51 -21.26 6.49
N GLN A 338 2.81 -22.51 6.89
CA GLN A 338 3.97 -23.02 7.64
C GLN A 338 5.23 -22.14 7.67
N TYR A 339 5.64 -21.80 8.90
CA TYR A 339 7.04 -21.79 9.29
C TYR A 339 7.27 -23.03 10.16
N GLU A 340 7.50 -24.19 9.54
CA GLU A 340 7.97 -25.36 10.28
C GLU A 340 9.46 -25.22 10.56
N GLY A 341 9.81 -25.12 11.85
CA GLY A 341 11.13 -25.50 12.33
C GLY A 341 11.87 -24.42 13.13
N LEU A 342 11.47 -24.20 14.38
CA LEU A 342 12.37 -23.75 15.45
C LEU A 342 11.99 -24.43 16.78
N THR A 343 12.48 -25.66 16.96
CA THR A 343 12.89 -26.17 18.27
C THR A 343 14.40 -26.30 18.28
#